data_AF-A0A1Q8QSB9-F1
#
_entry.id   AF-A0A1Q8QSB9-F1
#
_cell.length_a   1.000
_cell.length_b   1.000
_cell.length_c   1.000
_cell.angle_alpha   90.00
_cell.angle_beta   90.00
_cell.angle_gamma   90.00
#
_symmetry.space_group_name_H-M   'P 1'
#
loop_
_entity.id
_entity.type
_entity.pdbx_description
1 polymer ?
#
loop_
_entity_poly.entity_id
_entity_poly.type
_entity_poly.pdbx_seq_one_letter_code
_entity_poly.pdbx_strand_id
1 'polypeptide(L)' 'MDAMEKQYQGKASVVFIDVRENPAQAPKFGIKTIPTQIFYDKNGKETYRHEGYLDQKPFAEMIDKLLAD' A
#
# COMPACT_ATOMS: atom_id res chain seq x y z
N MET A 1 -10.42 2.41 -0.81
CA MET A 1 -9.40 1.68 -0.04
C MET A 1 -10.02 0.93 1.14
N ASP A 2 -11.02 1.48 1.83
CA ASP A 2 -11.80 0.77 2.88
C ASP A 2 -12.28 -0.65 2.49
N ALA A 3 -12.76 -0.82 1.25
CA ALA A 3 -13.14 -2.13 0.73
C ALA A 3 -11.97 -3.13 0.63
N MET A 4 -10.75 -2.64 0.34
CA MET A 4 -9.55 -3.48 0.25
C MET A 4 -9.09 -3.91 1.65
N GLU A 5 -9.12 -3.03 2.64
CA GLU A 5 -8.80 -3.36 4.03
C GLU A 5 -9.68 -4.50 4.54
N LYS A 6 -10.99 -4.45 4.26
CA LYS A 6 -11.93 -5.52 4.60
C LYS A 6 -11.70 -6.80 3.80
N GLN A 7 -11.46 -6.68 2.49
CA GLN A 7 -11.25 -7.83 1.61
C GLN A 7 -10.00 -8.65 1.97
N TYR A 8 -8.94 -7.97 2.41
CA TYR A 8 -7.67 -8.60 2.75
C TYR A 8 -7.44 -8.77 4.26
N GLN A 9 -8.44 -8.45 5.09
CA GLN A 9 -8.36 -8.64 6.54
C GLN A 9 -7.98 -10.10 6.88
N GLY A 10 -6.90 -10.25 7.65
CA GLY A 10 -6.37 -11.57 8.04
C GLY A 10 -5.50 -12.25 6.97
N LYS A 11 -5.35 -11.67 5.77
CA LYS A 11 -4.45 -12.15 4.71
C LYS A 11 -3.28 -11.21 4.48
N ALA A 12 -3.54 -9.91 4.39
CA ALA A 12 -2.54 -8.87 4.26
C ALA A 12 -2.92 -7.66 5.12
N SER A 13 -1.92 -6.99 5.69
CA SER A 13 -2.13 -5.71 6.37
C SER A 13 -2.14 -4.58 5.34
N VAL A 14 -3.32 -4.04 5.07
CA VAL A 14 -3.49 -2.81 4.29
C VAL A 14 -3.59 -1.65 5.27
N VAL A 15 -2.70 -0.67 5.16
CA VAL A 15 -2.66 0.50 6.06
C VAL A 15 -2.81 1.77 5.25
N PHE A 16 -3.84 2.56 5.55
CA PHE A 16 -4.01 3.89 4.99
C PHE A 16 -3.39 4.94 5.91
N ILE A 17 -2.54 5.81 5.34
CA ILE A 17 -1.90 6.91 6.08
C ILE A 17 -2.22 8.20 5.34
N ASP A 18 -2.99 9.08 5.99
CA ASP A 18 -3.08 10.46 5.56
C ASP A 18 -1.81 11.20 6.02
N VAL A 19 -0.93 11.51 5.06
CA VAL A 19 0.33 12.21 5.33
C VAL A 19 0.14 13.70 5.62
N ARG A 20 -1.04 14.28 5.36
CA ARG A 20 -1.36 15.66 5.75
C ARG A 20 -1.67 15.73 7.24
N GLU A 21 -2.35 14.71 7.77
CA GLU A 21 -2.56 14.54 9.21
C GLU A 21 -1.32 14.01 9.93
N ASN A 22 -0.51 13.18 9.25
CA ASN A 22 0.69 12.55 9.79
C ASN A 22 1.95 12.94 8.98
N PRO A 23 2.39 14.21 9.02
CA PRO A 23 3.45 14.74 8.15
C PRO A 23 4.79 14.03 8.31
N ALA A 24 5.07 13.43 9.48
CA ALA A 24 6.29 12.66 9.70
C ALA A 24 6.36 11.34 8.92
N GLN A 25 5.23 10.82 8.42
CA GLN A 25 5.21 9.57 7.65
C GLN A 25 5.74 9.76 6.22
N ALA A 26 5.51 10.94 5.62
CA ALA A 26 6.00 11.23 4.27
C ALA A 26 7.53 11.05 4.14
N PRO A 27 8.38 11.69 4.96
CA PRO A 27 9.83 11.48 4.87
C PRO A 27 10.24 10.06 5.28
N LYS A 28 9.55 9.44 6.24
CA LYS A 28 9.84 8.06 6.69
C LYS A 28 9.73 7.04 5.56
N PHE A 29 8.72 7.18 4.69
CA PHE A 29 8.49 6.30 3.54
C PHE A 29 9.03 6.86 2.22
N GLY A 30 9.71 8.02 2.26
CA GLY A 30 10.22 8.68 1.07
C GLY A 30 9.13 9.11 0.08
N ILE A 31 7.97 9.54 0.59
CA ILE A 31 6.84 10.01 -0.22
C ILE A 31 7.16 11.41 -0.74
N LYS A 32 7.21 11.55 -2.07
CA LYS A 32 7.39 12.84 -2.76
C LYS A 32 6.13 13.29 -3.49
N THR A 33 5.29 12.34 -3.87
CA THR A 33 4.04 12.56 -4.61
C THR A 33 2.90 11.87 -3.87
N ILE A 34 1.72 12.49 -3.81
CA ILE A 34 0.50 11.84 -3.30
C ILE A 34 -0.55 11.76 -4.43
N PRO A 35 -1.35 10.69 -4.49
CA PRO A 35 -1.27 9.49 -3.64
C PRO A 35 -0.09 8.58 -4.04
N THR A 36 0.41 7.78 -3.09
CA THR A 36 1.43 6.75 -3.34
C THR A 36 1.00 5.45 -2.66
N GLN A 37 1.17 4.31 -3.33
CA GLN A 37 0.94 2.98 -2.77
C GLN A 37 2.25 2.22 -2.76
N ILE A 38 2.60 1.66 -1.59
CA ILE A 38 3.83 0.89 -1.40
C ILE A 38 3.43 -0.52 -0.99
N PHE A 39 4.03 -1.51 -1.66
CA PHE A 39 3.78 -2.91 -1.43
C PHE A 39 5.02 -3.57 -0.84
N TYR A 40 4.82 -4.35 0.21
CA TYR A 40 5.86 -5.06 0.93
C TYR A 40 5.60 -6.56 0.87
N ASP A 41 6.66 -7.37 0.84
CA ASP A 41 6.55 -8.81 1.01
C ASP A 41 6.39 -9.21 2.50
N LYS A 42 6.22 -10.50 2.77
CA LYS A 42 6.11 -11.07 4.13
C LYS A 42 7.29 -10.77 5.05
N ASN A 43 8.47 -10.50 4.50
CA ASN A 43 9.67 -10.11 5.24
C ASN A 43 9.78 -8.59 5.46
N GLY A 44 8.81 -7.80 4.97
CA GLY A 44 8.80 -6.34 5.10
C GLY A 44 9.73 -5.63 4.12
N LYS A 45 10.20 -6.29 3.05
CA LYS A 45 10.96 -5.63 1.98
C LYS A 45 9.98 -4.98 1.00
N GLU A 46 10.22 -3.72 0.66
CA GLU A 46 9.48 -3.03 -0.41
C GLU A 46 9.74 -3.76 -1.74
N THR A 47 8.69 -4.28 -2.36
CA THR A 47 8.75 -5.00 -3.64
C THR A 47 8.29 -4.15 -4.80
N TYR A 48 7.34 -3.24 -4.54
CA TYR A 48 6.79 -2.36 -5.56
C TYR A 48 6.26 -1.05 -4.96
N ARG A 49 6.30 0.01 -5.76
CA ARG A 49 5.78 1.33 -5.43
C ARG A 49 5.09 1.93 -6.65
N HIS A 50 3.89 2.47 -6.45
CA HIS A 50 3.16 3.24 -7.44
C HIS A 50 2.98 4.67 -6.96
N GLU A 51 3.46 5.64 -7.74
CA GLU A 51 3.22 7.06 -7.50
C GLU A 51 2.11 7.54 -8.44
N GLY A 52 1.09 8.19 -7.87
CA GLY A 52 -0.13 8.56 -8.57
C GLY A 52 -1.30 7.65 -8.21
N TYR A 53 -2.42 7.86 -8.91
CA TYR A 53 -3.63 7.10 -8.66
C TYR A 53 -3.52 5.68 -9.23
N LEU A 54 -3.88 4.68 -8.42
CA LEU A 54 -3.98 3.28 -8.80
C LEU A 54 -5.41 2.81 -8.52
N ASP A 55 -6.07 2.26 -9.54
CA ASP A 55 -7.40 1.70 -9.39
C ASP A 55 -7.41 0.45 -8.51
N GLN A 56 -8.59 0.09 -8.01
CA GLN A 56 -8.77 -1.04 -7.09
C GLN A 56 -8.34 -2.37 -7.70
N LYS A 57 -8.63 -2.61 -8.98
CA LYS A 57 -8.30 -3.87 -9.66
C LYS A 57 -6.78 -4.12 -9.72
N PRO A 58 -5.95 -3.23 -10.28
CA PRO A 58 -4.50 -3.45 -10.29
C PRO A 58 -3.90 -3.45 -8.88
N PHE A 59 -4.47 -2.72 -7.92
CA PHE A 59 -4.06 -2.81 -6.52
C PHE A 59 -4.30 -4.22 -5.93
N ALA A 60 -5.51 -4.77 -6.14
CA ALA A 60 -5.87 -6.12 -5.71
C ALA A 60 -4.95 -7.18 -6.34
N GLU A 61 -4.73 -7.09 -7.66
CA GLU A 61 -3.84 -8.02 -8.38
C GLU A 61 -2.40 -8.01 -7.82
N MET A 62 -1.90 -6.86 -7.36
CA MET A 62 -0.59 -6.78 -6.71
C MET A 62 -0.55 -7.45 -5.35
N ILE A 63 -1.61 -7.32 -4.54
CA ILE A 63 -1.71 -8.03 -3.26
C ILE A 63 -1.81 -9.53 -3.49
N ASP A 64 -2.66 -9.99 -4.41
CA ASP A 64 -2.82 -11.41 -4.69
C ASP A 64 -1.51 -12.06 -5.19
N LYS A 65 -0.69 -11.33 -5.96
CA LYS A 65 0.66 -11.78 -6.33
C LYS A 65 1.59 -11.97 -5.12
N LEU A 66 1.54 -11.06 -4.15
CA LEU A 66 2.37 -11.13 -2.94
C LEU A 66 1.91 -12.22 -1.98
N LEU A 67 0.61 -12.55 -1.97
CA LEU A 67 0.08 -13.65 -1.17
C LEU A 67 0.41 -15.03 -1.75
N ALA A 68 0.75 -15.11 -3.04
CA ALA A 68 1.08 -16.36 -3.71
C ALA A 68 2.57 -16.76 -3.56
N ASP A 69 3.41 -15.89 -2.98
CA ASP A 69 4.87 -16.08 -2.78
C ASP A 69 5.24 -16.51 -1.35
#